data_AF-A0A2V5YJP6-F1
#
_entry.id   AF-A0A2V5YJP6-F1
#
_cell.length_a   1.000
_cell.length_b   1.000
_cell.length_c   1.000
_cell.angle_alpha   90.00
_cell.angle_beta   90.00
_cell.angle_gamma   90.00
#
_symmetry.space_group_name_H-M   'P 1'
#
loop_
_entity.id
_entity.type
_entity.pdbx_description
1 polymer ?
#
loop_
_entity_poly.entity_id
_entity_poly.type
_entity_poly.pdbx_seq_one_letter_code
_entity_poly.pdbx_strand_id
1 'polypeptide(L)'
;MATFSRDMVYAPLRTARLYNLLQEYVGGSRDRADFVRTRVVIGPDQKVVDAGCGTGSALEFLPSVNYFGYDPNPDYIRVARSRYGSRAEFFCGNAGNPQVRQLAQDADVFLSLGVLHHLTDQQIGEILNLARACLRPTGCFVFYEPCFSAKDDWVGRVFMRLDRGRNIKTDQAWRALVSQYFETVEEFIRRPVYLFRYTIQALIGRNPRQW
;
A
#
# COMPACT_ATOMS: atom_id res chain seq x y z
N MET A 1 -25.87 38.03 -3.74
CA MET A 1 -25.05 37.08 -4.52
C MET A 1 -23.89 36.59 -3.65
N ALA A 2 -24.10 35.50 -2.92
CA ALA A 2 -23.12 34.97 -1.98
C ALA A 2 -21.99 34.25 -2.73
N THR A 3 -20.78 34.79 -2.61
CA THR A 3 -19.53 34.16 -3.02
C THR A 3 -19.31 32.89 -2.19
N PHE A 4 -19.56 31.73 -2.79
CA PHE A 4 -19.14 30.44 -2.26
C PHE A 4 -17.61 30.37 -2.24
N SER A 5 -16.99 30.55 -1.06
CA SER A 5 -15.56 30.34 -0.91
C SER A 5 -15.27 28.83 -0.93
N ARG A 6 -14.17 28.46 -1.60
CA ARG A 6 -13.66 27.07 -1.66
C ARG A 6 -13.50 26.44 -0.27
N ASP A 7 -13.36 27.24 0.79
CA ASP A 7 -13.10 26.77 2.15
C ASP A 7 -14.30 26.10 2.81
N MET A 8 -15.53 26.46 2.43
CA MET A 8 -16.76 25.89 3.01
C MET A 8 -17.04 24.45 2.57
N VAL A 9 -16.63 24.07 1.35
CA VAL A 9 -16.80 22.71 0.81
C VAL A 9 -15.84 21.72 1.48
N TYR A 10 -14.73 22.22 2.03
CA TYR A 10 -13.68 21.42 2.65
C TYR A 10 -13.71 21.40 4.19
N ALA A 11 -14.73 22.01 4.82
CA ALA A 11 -14.87 22.04 6.27
C ALA A 11 -14.95 20.64 6.97
N PRO A 12 -15.49 19.57 6.35
CA PRO A 12 -15.44 18.22 6.96
C PRO A 12 -14.03 17.58 6.95
N LEU A 13 -13.04 18.19 6.28
CA LEU A 13 -11.68 17.65 6.16
C LEU A 13 -10.75 18.04 7.33
N ARG A 14 -11.32 18.60 8.40
CA ARG A 14 -10.59 19.15 9.55
C ARG A 14 -9.95 18.13 10.49
N THR A 15 -10.06 16.84 10.20
CA THR A 15 -9.10 15.87 10.73
C THR A 15 -8.72 14.93 9.61
N ALA A 16 -7.61 15.22 8.93
CA ALA A 16 -7.01 14.29 7.96
C ALA A 16 -6.92 12.87 8.56
N ARG A 17 -6.71 12.74 9.88
CA ARG A 17 -6.76 11.48 10.63
C ARG A 17 -8.13 10.79 10.60
N LEU A 18 -9.23 11.50 10.84
CA LEU A 18 -10.58 10.91 10.81
C LEU A 18 -10.98 10.52 9.38
N TYR A 19 -10.60 11.32 8.40
CA TYR A 19 -10.81 11.02 6.98
C TYR A 19 -9.99 9.80 6.51
N ASN A 20 -8.73 9.69 6.91
CA ASN A 20 -7.88 8.54 6.60
C ASN A 20 -8.39 7.26 7.28
N LEU A 21 -8.84 7.34 8.53
CA LEU A 21 -9.51 6.23 9.22
C LEU A 21 -10.79 5.81 8.51
N LEU A 22 -11.61 6.76 8.05
CA LEU A 22 -12.84 6.46 7.30
C LEU A 22 -12.55 5.88 5.91
N GLN A 23 -11.50 6.30 5.20
CA GLN A 23 -11.10 5.68 3.93
C GLN A 23 -10.49 4.27 4.11
N GLU A 24 -9.77 4.03 5.20
CA GLU A 24 -9.27 2.70 5.58
C GLU A 24 -10.45 1.75 5.89
N TYR A 25 -11.52 2.27 6.49
CA TYR A 25 -12.68 1.49 6.92
C TYR A 25 -13.77 1.30 5.85
N VAL A 26 -14.01 2.32 5.01
CA VAL A 26 -15.12 2.33 4.05
C VAL A 26 -14.62 1.84 2.69
N GLY A 27 -14.67 0.53 2.49
CA GLY A 27 -14.55 -0.12 1.17
C GLY A 27 -13.16 -0.71 0.89
N GLY A 28 -12.10 0.10 0.99
CA GLY A 28 -10.73 -0.27 0.55
C GLY A 28 -10.19 -1.57 1.15
N SER A 29 -10.51 -1.84 2.41
CA SER A 29 -9.99 -3.00 3.14
C SER A 29 -10.57 -4.33 2.69
N ARG A 30 -11.80 -4.36 2.15
CA ARG A 30 -12.42 -5.61 1.67
C ARG A 30 -11.78 -6.08 0.36
N ASP A 31 -11.53 -5.17 -0.57
CA ASP A 31 -10.95 -5.52 -1.87
C ASP A 31 -9.48 -5.87 -1.77
N ARG A 32 -8.73 -5.19 -0.89
CA ARG A 32 -7.38 -5.62 -0.51
C ARG A 32 -7.38 -7.01 0.12
N ALA A 33 -8.29 -7.25 1.06
CA ALA A 33 -8.42 -8.56 1.71
C ALA A 33 -8.75 -9.67 0.72
N ASP A 34 -9.71 -9.44 -0.19
CA ASP A 34 -10.07 -10.38 -1.25
C ASP A 34 -8.88 -10.68 -2.16
N PHE A 35 -8.19 -9.65 -2.64
CA PHE A 35 -7.01 -9.84 -3.48
C PHE A 35 -5.93 -10.66 -2.77
N VAL A 36 -5.53 -10.25 -1.55
CA VAL A 36 -4.47 -10.94 -0.81
C VAL A 36 -4.86 -12.39 -0.52
N ARG A 37 -6.09 -12.65 -0.06
CA ARG A 37 -6.54 -14.02 0.27
C ARG A 37 -6.70 -14.93 -0.95
N THR A 38 -7.07 -14.38 -2.11
CA THR A 38 -7.34 -15.19 -3.30
C THR A 38 -6.12 -15.35 -4.21
N ARG A 39 -5.15 -14.44 -4.14
CA ARG A 39 -3.99 -14.39 -5.05
C ARG A 39 -2.65 -14.61 -4.38
N VAL A 40 -2.54 -14.42 -3.06
CA VAL A 40 -1.28 -14.57 -2.33
C VAL A 40 -1.42 -15.73 -1.34
N VAL A 41 -0.58 -16.76 -1.52
CA VAL A 41 -0.53 -17.90 -0.59
C VAL A 41 0.34 -17.49 0.60
N ILE A 42 -0.30 -17.16 1.72
CA ILE A 42 0.37 -16.82 2.98
C ILE A 42 0.08 -17.94 3.99
N GLY A 43 1.13 -18.68 4.32
CA GLY A 43 1.08 -19.77 5.31
C GLY A 43 1.18 -19.26 6.75
N PRO A 44 0.85 -20.11 7.74
CA PRO A 44 1.10 -19.80 9.14
C PRO A 44 2.60 -19.55 9.37
N ASP A 45 2.91 -18.64 10.29
CA ASP A 45 4.26 -18.30 10.75
C ASP A 45 5.21 -17.74 9.68
N GLN A 46 4.74 -17.53 8.45
CA GLN A 46 5.49 -16.81 7.44
C GLN A 46 5.73 -15.37 7.88
N LYS A 47 6.89 -14.84 7.52
CA LYS A 47 7.27 -13.47 7.83
C LYS A 47 6.67 -12.52 6.80
N VAL A 48 5.80 -11.63 7.28
CA VAL A 48 5.13 -10.61 6.47
C VAL A 48 5.64 -9.25 6.89
N VAL A 49 6.21 -8.52 5.93
CA VAL A 49 6.61 -7.12 6.11
C VAL A 49 5.58 -6.22 5.44
N ASP A 50 5.16 -5.14 6.08
CA ASP A 50 4.16 -4.20 5.56
C ASP A 50 4.69 -2.76 5.57
N ALA A 51 4.88 -2.20 4.36
CA ALA A 51 5.41 -0.86 4.15
C ALA A 51 4.30 0.18 4.10
N GLY A 52 4.33 1.14 5.02
CA GLY A 52 3.24 2.08 5.23
C GLY A 52 2.03 1.37 5.86
N CYS A 53 2.28 0.61 6.92
CA CYS A 53 1.26 -0.25 7.54
C CYS A 53 0.07 0.49 8.16
N GLY A 54 0.15 1.83 8.28
CA GLY A 54 -0.91 2.65 8.86
C GLY A 54 -1.28 2.18 10.27
N THR A 55 -2.57 1.95 10.51
CA THR A 55 -3.06 1.47 11.82
C THR A 55 -3.00 -0.05 11.97
N GLY A 56 -2.36 -0.76 11.03
CA GLY A 56 -2.23 -2.21 11.01
C GLY A 56 -3.44 -2.95 10.44
N SER A 57 -4.30 -2.32 9.64
CA SER A 57 -5.54 -2.93 9.14
C SER A 57 -5.33 -4.22 8.33
N ALA A 58 -4.14 -4.43 7.76
CA ALA A 58 -3.81 -5.67 7.05
C ALA A 58 -3.99 -6.92 7.93
N LEU A 59 -3.73 -6.80 9.24
CA LEU A 59 -3.91 -7.89 10.20
C LEU A 59 -5.36 -8.33 10.37
N GLU A 60 -6.35 -7.52 9.98
CA GLU A 60 -7.77 -7.91 10.01
C GLU A 60 -8.07 -9.03 9.00
N PHE A 61 -7.26 -9.17 7.95
CA PHE A 61 -7.49 -10.17 6.91
C PHE A 61 -6.37 -11.18 6.70
N LEU A 62 -5.17 -10.90 7.19
CA LEU A 62 -4.05 -11.85 7.18
C LEU A 62 -4.29 -13.01 8.18
N PRO A 63 -3.81 -14.22 7.89
CA PRO A 63 -3.80 -15.33 8.84
C PRO A 63 -2.81 -15.06 10.01
N SER A 64 -2.62 -16.03 10.89
CA SER A 64 -1.56 -15.93 11.91
C SER A 64 -0.19 -15.96 11.23
N VAL A 65 0.58 -14.88 11.36
CA VAL A 65 1.86 -14.67 10.66
C VAL A 65 2.82 -13.92 11.58
N ASN A 66 4.11 -14.00 11.28
CA ASN A 66 5.14 -13.17 11.90
C ASN A 66 5.15 -11.80 11.21
N TYR A 67 4.31 -10.88 11.70
CA TYR A 67 4.10 -9.58 11.07
C TYR A 67 5.05 -8.50 11.61
N PHE A 68 5.67 -7.77 10.69
CA PHE A 68 6.41 -6.54 10.95
C PHE A 68 5.88 -5.40 10.06
N GLY A 69 5.33 -4.35 10.66
CA GLY A 69 4.86 -3.17 9.95
C GLY A 69 5.66 -1.93 10.27
N TYR A 70 5.91 -1.07 9.29
CA TYR A 70 6.49 0.26 9.53
C TYR A 70 5.73 1.37 8.83
N ASP A 71 5.68 2.53 9.47
CA ASP A 71 5.04 3.75 8.96
C ASP A 71 5.73 4.98 9.57
N PRO A 72 5.95 6.07 8.81
CA PRO A 72 6.58 7.27 9.34
C PRO A 72 5.68 8.06 10.32
N ASN A 73 4.38 7.77 10.39
CA ASN A 73 3.43 8.46 11.24
C ASN A 73 3.38 7.86 12.67
N PRO A 74 3.86 8.57 13.69
CA PRO A 74 3.88 8.05 15.06
C PRO A 74 2.48 7.84 15.67
N ASP A 75 1.45 8.56 15.22
CA ASP A 75 0.08 8.33 15.69
C ASP A 75 -0.48 7.01 15.16
N TYR A 76 -0.18 6.68 13.90
CA TYR A 76 -0.59 5.41 13.29
C TYR A 76 0.06 4.23 14.00
N ILE A 77 1.37 4.29 14.22
CA ILE A 77 2.11 3.26 14.95
C ILE A 77 1.61 3.10 16.38
N ARG A 78 1.23 4.19 17.06
CA ARG A 78 0.62 4.11 18.40
C ARG A 78 -0.69 3.33 18.39
N VAL A 79 -1.57 3.63 17.43
CA VAL A 79 -2.84 2.91 17.25
C VAL A 79 -2.60 1.45 16.90
N ALA A 80 -1.69 1.17 15.96
CA ALA A 80 -1.35 -0.18 15.53
C ALA A 80 -0.82 -1.03 16.69
N ARG A 81 0.11 -0.50 17.49
CA ARG A 81 0.61 -1.16 18.70
C ARG A 81 -0.49 -1.38 19.74
N SER A 82 -1.37 -0.41 19.95
CA SER A 82 -2.50 -0.55 20.88
C SER A 82 -3.49 -1.63 20.45
N ARG A 83 -3.72 -1.80 19.14
CA ARG A 83 -4.68 -2.77 18.59
C ARG A 83 -4.09 -4.16 18.44
N TYR A 84 -2.82 -4.26 18.05
CA TYR A 84 -2.20 -5.49 17.54
C TYR A 84 -0.82 -5.81 18.13
N GLY A 85 -0.34 -5.08 19.14
CA GLY A 85 1.02 -5.26 19.68
C GLY A 85 1.31 -6.63 20.29
N SER A 86 0.29 -7.42 20.63
CA SER A 86 0.47 -8.83 21.05
C SER A 86 0.63 -9.81 19.89
N ARG A 87 0.31 -9.39 18.66
CA ARG A 87 0.32 -10.22 17.44
C ARG A 87 1.41 -9.81 16.44
N ALA A 88 1.92 -8.59 16.56
CA ALA A 88 2.72 -7.96 15.52
C ALA A 88 3.73 -6.96 16.09
N GLU A 89 4.85 -6.81 15.39
CA GLU A 89 5.83 -5.77 15.66
C GLU A 89 5.58 -4.54 14.77
N PHE A 90 5.69 -3.35 15.34
CA PHE A 90 5.49 -2.09 14.62
C PHE A 90 6.62 -1.11 14.90
N PHE A 91 7.10 -0.44 13.86
CA PHE A 91 8.18 0.55 13.95
C PHE A 91 7.82 1.88 13.30
N CYS A 92 8.10 2.99 14.00
CA CYS A 92 7.92 4.33 13.45
C CYS A 92 9.16 4.73 12.66
N GLY A 93 9.06 4.65 11.33
CA GLY A 93 10.20 4.87 10.43
C GLY A 93 9.83 4.74 8.97
N ASN A 94 10.84 4.85 8.11
CA ASN A 94 10.71 4.71 6.66
C ASN A 94 11.70 3.67 6.14
N ALA A 95 11.63 3.36 4.84
CA ALA A 95 12.46 2.32 4.21
C ALA A 95 13.97 2.60 4.27
N GLY A 96 14.38 3.87 4.41
CA GLY A 96 15.79 4.26 4.58
C GLY A 96 16.34 4.02 5.99
N ASN A 97 15.52 3.66 6.97
CA ASN A 97 15.97 3.43 8.34
C ASN A 97 16.69 2.06 8.47
N PRO A 98 17.92 2.01 9.01
CA PRO A 98 18.67 0.76 9.18
C PRO A 98 17.95 -0.29 10.04
N GLN A 99 17.20 0.14 11.06
CA GLN A 99 16.44 -0.76 11.92
C GLN A 99 15.27 -1.40 11.17
N VAL A 100 14.60 -0.65 10.28
CA VAL A 100 13.57 -1.21 9.39
C VAL A 100 14.19 -2.29 8.51
N ARG A 101 15.37 -2.05 7.94
CA ARG A 101 16.09 -3.05 7.13
C ARG A 101 16.44 -4.31 7.91
N GLN A 102 16.90 -4.17 9.15
CA GLN A 102 17.23 -5.31 10.01
C GLN A 102 15.99 -6.15 10.34
N LEU A 103 14.90 -5.49 10.74
CA LEU A 103 13.65 -6.16 11.10
C LEU A 103 12.95 -6.79 9.89
N ALA A 104 13.13 -6.24 8.68
CA ALA A 104 12.51 -6.74 7.47
C ALA A 104 13.20 -7.98 6.86
N GLN A 105 14.43 -8.33 7.27
CA GLN A 105 15.20 -9.44 6.67
C GLN A 105 14.42 -10.76 6.61
N ASP A 106 14.74 -11.59 5.61
CA ASP A 106 14.15 -12.91 5.40
C ASP A 106 12.62 -12.94 5.29
N ALA A 107 12.03 -11.89 4.72
CA ALA A 107 10.60 -11.81 4.48
C ALA A 107 10.16 -12.86 3.45
N ASP A 108 9.07 -13.56 3.76
CA ASP A 108 8.38 -14.43 2.79
C ASP A 108 7.43 -13.60 1.91
N VAL A 109 6.83 -12.56 2.50
CA VAL A 109 5.92 -11.64 1.80
C VAL A 109 6.22 -10.21 2.22
N PHE A 110 6.31 -9.31 1.24
CA PHE A 110 6.51 -7.88 1.47
C PHE A 110 5.34 -7.11 0.85
N LEU A 111 4.50 -6.50 1.67
CA LEU A 111 3.28 -5.81 1.29
C LEU A 111 3.54 -4.30 1.13
N SER A 112 2.87 -3.72 0.16
CA SER A 112 2.65 -2.28 0.03
C SER A 112 1.26 -2.05 -0.56
N LEU A 113 0.31 -1.66 0.29
CA LEU A 113 -1.11 -1.67 -0.05
C LEU A 113 -1.74 -0.26 0.01
N GLY A 114 -1.65 0.48 -1.09
CA GLY A 114 -2.28 1.80 -1.24
C GLY A 114 -1.48 2.89 -0.58
N VAL A 115 -0.15 2.82 -0.69
CA VAL A 115 0.80 3.73 -0.03
C VAL A 115 1.65 4.47 -1.07
N LEU A 116 2.06 3.80 -2.14
CA LEU A 116 3.08 4.30 -3.06
C LEU A 116 2.61 5.55 -3.83
N HIS A 117 1.33 5.67 -4.14
CA HIS A 117 0.79 6.86 -4.82
C HIS A 117 0.89 8.17 -4.01
N HIS A 118 1.16 8.09 -2.70
CA HIS A 118 1.42 9.25 -1.85
C HIS A 118 2.90 9.64 -1.77
N LEU A 119 3.81 8.81 -2.30
CA LEU A 119 5.25 8.93 -2.14
C LEU A 119 5.93 9.56 -3.36
N THR A 120 7.12 10.13 -3.15
CA THR A 120 8.00 10.54 -4.25
C THR A 120 8.61 9.32 -4.95
N ASP A 121 9.09 9.47 -6.18
CA ASP A 121 9.76 8.38 -6.90
C ASP A 121 10.98 7.84 -6.16
N GLN A 122 11.71 8.72 -5.46
CA GLN A 122 12.82 8.31 -4.60
C GLN A 122 12.34 7.38 -3.48
N GLN A 123 11.29 7.77 -2.74
CA GLN A 123 10.75 6.97 -1.65
C GLN A 123 10.16 5.63 -2.11
N ILE A 124 9.53 5.61 -3.29
CA ILE A 124 9.08 4.36 -3.91
C ILE A 124 10.29 3.45 -4.21
N GLY A 125 11.35 4.02 -4.79
CA GLY A 125 12.60 3.30 -5.05
C GLY A 125 13.26 2.75 -3.79
N GLU A 126 13.20 3.49 -2.66
CA GLU A 126 13.68 3.02 -1.36
C GLU A 126 12.89 1.80 -0.86
N ILE A 127 11.55 1.82 -0.95
CA ILE A 127 10.70 0.68 -0.58
C ILE A 127 10.96 -0.53 -1.47
N LEU A 128 11.02 -0.34 -2.79
CA LEU A 128 11.25 -1.45 -3.74
C LEU A 128 12.66 -2.07 -3.56
N ASN A 129 13.67 -1.25 -3.29
CA ASN A 129 15.01 -1.74 -2.95
C ASN A 129 15.02 -2.51 -1.63
N LEU A 130 14.34 -1.99 -0.61
CA LEU A 130 14.22 -2.67 0.67
C LEU A 130 13.53 -4.03 0.51
N ALA A 131 12.41 -4.07 -0.22
CA ALA A 131 11.68 -5.31 -0.50
C ALA A 131 12.56 -6.32 -1.22
N ARG A 132 13.22 -5.90 -2.32
CA ARG A 132 14.15 -6.76 -3.07
C ARG A 132 15.29 -7.30 -2.22
N ALA A 133 15.83 -6.47 -1.32
CA ALA A 133 16.98 -6.83 -0.47
C ALA A 133 16.61 -7.70 0.74
N CYS A 134 15.36 -7.68 1.19
CA CYS A 134 14.93 -8.37 2.41
C CYS A 134 14.04 -9.59 2.13
N LEU A 135 13.51 -9.71 0.91
CA LEU A 135 12.77 -10.90 0.50
C LEU A 135 13.70 -12.10 0.37
N ARG A 136 13.23 -13.25 0.85
CA ARG A 136 13.83 -14.55 0.51
C ARG A 136 13.76 -14.79 -1.00
N PRO A 137 14.60 -15.69 -1.56
CA PRO A 137 14.54 -16.04 -2.98
C PRO A 137 13.15 -16.49 -3.45
N THR A 138 12.41 -17.20 -2.58
CA THR A 138 11.04 -17.69 -2.84
C THR A 138 9.95 -16.71 -2.44
N GLY A 139 10.32 -15.56 -1.85
CA GLY A 139 9.39 -14.57 -1.37
C GLY A 139 8.76 -13.74 -2.50
N CYS A 140 7.76 -12.93 -2.15
CA CYS A 140 7.11 -12.05 -3.11
C CYS A 140 6.80 -10.66 -2.56
N PHE A 141 6.83 -9.68 -3.47
CA PHE A 141 6.35 -8.33 -3.23
C PHE A 141 4.91 -8.20 -3.70
N VAL A 142 4.02 -7.74 -2.83
CA VAL A 142 2.60 -7.57 -3.11
C VAL A 142 2.28 -6.07 -3.15
N PHE A 143 1.83 -5.63 -4.31
CA PHE A 143 1.53 -4.25 -4.62
C PHE A 143 0.02 -4.11 -4.84
N TYR A 144 -0.59 -3.04 -4.34
CA TYR A 144 -1.99 -2.72 -4.59
C TYR A 144 -2.17 -1.20 -4.61
N GLU A 145 -2.28 -0.59 -5.78
CA GLU A 145 -2.31 0.87 -5.91
C GLU A 145 -3.39 1.33 -6.89
N PRO A 146 -3.94 2.54 -6.71
CA PRO A 146 -4.68 3.20 -7.77
C PRO A 146 -3.77 3.45 -8.98
N CYS A 147 -4.34 3.32 -10.18
CA CYS A 147 -3.61 3.56 -11.42
C CYS A 147 -4.51 4.18 -12.49
N PHE A 148 -3.94 5.02 -13.34
CA PHE A 148 -4.62 5.49 -14.55
C PHE A 148 -4.60 4.37 -15.60
N SER A 149 -5.76 3.96 -16.11
CA SER A 149 -5.88 3.02 -17.21
C SER A 149 -6.47 3.71 -18.44
N ALA A 150 -6.05 3.29 -19.63
CA ALA A 150 -6.60 3.79 -20.89
C ALA A 150 -8.12 3.60 -21.00
N LYS A 151 -8.67 2.63 -20.25
CA LYS A 151 -10.10 2.31 -20.19
C LYS A 151 -10.90 3.15 -19.19
N ASP A 152 -10.25 4.03 -18.42
CA ASP A 152 -10.96 4.91 -17.49
C ASP A 152 -11.83 5.90 -18.26
N ASP A 153 -12.98 6.29 -17.70
CA ASP A 153 -13.75 7.41 -18.21
C ASP A 153 -13.16 8.75 -17.73
N TRP A 154 -13.62 9.85 -18.33
CA TRP A 154 -13.10 11.17 -17.98
C TRP A 154 -13.44 11.58 -16.54
N VAL A 155 -14.56 11.09 -16.00
CA VAL A 155 -15.03 11.40 -14.64
C VAL A 155 -14.11 10.77 -13.60
N GLY A 156 -13.80 9.47 -13.74
CA GLY A 156 -12.84 8.77 -12.90
C GLY A 156 -11.45 9.42 -12.95
N ARG A 157 -11.00 9.85 -14.14
CA ARG A 157 -9.73 10.59 -14.28
C ARG A 157 -9.71 11.91 -13.52
N VAL A 158 -10.80 12.68 -13.52
CA VAL A 158 -10.89 13.94 -12.76
C VAL A 158 -10.87 13.65 -11.26
N PHE A 159 -11.65 12.68 -10.80
CA PHE A 159 -11.68 12.28 -9.40
C PHE A 159 -10.31 11.76 -8.89
N MET A 160 -9.56 10.99 -9.70
CA MET A 160 -8.20 10.56 -9.35
C MET A 160 -7.20 11.70 -9.31
N ARG A 161 -7.38 12.73 -10.14
CA ARG A 161 -6.54 13.95 -10.06
C ARG A 161 -6.85 14.79 -8.82
N LEU A 162 -8.04 14.63 -8.24
CA LEU A 162 -8.44 15.23 -6.98
C LEU A 162 -8.07 14.35 -5.78
N ASP A 163 -7.79 13.06 -6.01
CA ASP A 163 -7.18 12.20 -5.02
C ASP A 163 -5.80 12.74 -4.64
N ARG A 164 -5.49 12.69 -3.34
CA ARG A 164 -4.30 13.37 -2.79
C ARG A 164 -2.99 12.69 -3.14
N GLY A 165 -3.04 11.54 -3.82
CA GLY A 165 -1.89 10.87 -4.41
C GLY A 165 -1.18 11.76 -5.42
N ARG A 166 -0.08 12.39 -5.02
CA ARG A 166 0.71 13.26 -5.90
C ARG A 166 1.44 12.47 -6.98
N ASN A 167 1.45 11.14 -6.90
CA ASN A 167 2.25 10.28 -7.77
C ASN A 167 1.49 9.03 -8.25
N ILE A 168 0.20 9.16 -8.55
CA ILE A 168 -0.54 8.08 -9.22
C ILE A 168 0.02 7.90 -10.63
N LYS A 169 0.44 6.67 -10.98
CA LYS A 169 0.99 6.32 -12.29
C LYS A 169 -0.04 5.59 -13.15
N THR A 170 0.28 5.40 -14.43
CA THR A 170 -0.50 4.50 -15.30
C THR A 170 -0.27 3.05 -14.91
N ASP A 171 -1.20 2.17 -15.27
CA ASP A 171 -1.02 0.71 -15.14
C ASP A 171 0.30 0.24 -15.76
N GLN A 172 0.61 0.70 -16.98
CA GLN A 172 1.87 0.40 -17.66
C GLN A 172 3.10 0.91 -16.90
N ALA A 173 3.05 2.12 -16.34
CA ALA A 173 4.17 2.71 -15.63
C ALA A 173 4.45 2.01 -14.30
N TRP A 174 3.42 1.61 -13.56
CA TRP A 174 3.59 0.79 -12.37
C TRP A 174 4.18 -0.58 -12.69
N ARG A 175 3.66 -1.26 -13.72
CA ARG A 175 4.20 -2.55 -14.16
C ARG A 175 5.67 -2.43 -14.56
N ALA A 176 6.00 -1.42 -15.38
CA ALA A 176 7.37 -1.15 -15.79
C ALA A 176 8.31 -0.88 -14.61
N LEU A 177 7.86 -0.10 -13.62
CA LEU A 177 8.64 0.19 -12.42
C LEU A 177 8.90 -1.09 -11.61
N VAL A 178 7.86 -1.88 -11.29
CA VAL A 178 8.03 -3.12 -10.51
C VAL A 178 8.92 -4.14 -11.24
N SER A 179 8.84 -4.23 -12.58
CA SER A 179 9.69 -5.12 -13.40
C SER A 179 11.19 -4.76 -13.37
N GLN A 180 11.57 -3.56 -12.93
CA GLN A 180 12.98 -3.20 -12.72
C GLN A 180 13.58 -3.91 -11.50
N TYR A 181 12.74 -4.30 -10.54
CA TYR A 181 13.15 -4.91 -9.27
C TYR A 181 12.88 -6.41 -9.20
N PHE A 182 11.90 -6.91 -9.96
CA PHE A 182 11.46 -8.31 -9.95
C PHE A 182 11.44 -8.87 -11.37
N GLU A 183 11.92 -10.09 -11.56
CA GLU A 183 11.95 -10.72 -12.89
C GLU A 183 10.56 -11.14 -13.35
N THR A 184 9.74 -11.64 -12.43
CA THR A 184 8.38 -12.07 -12.71
C THR A 184 7.40 -11.12 -12.05
N VAL A 185 6.48 -10.55 -12.85
CA VAL A 185 5.43 -9.66 -12.37
C VAL A 185 4.09 -10.17 -12.88
N GLU A 186 3.30 -10.72 -11.96
CA GLU A 186 1.91 -11.10 -12.21
C GLU A 186 1.03 -9.87 -12.02
N GLU A 187 0.14 -9.57 -12.98
CA GLU A 187 -0.69 -8.36 -12.99
C GLU A 187 -2.17 -8.68 -12.90
N PHE A 188 -2.87 -7.94 -12.05
CA PHE A 188 -4.31 -8.01 -11.86
C PHE A 188 -4.89 -6.60 -11.90
N ILE A 189 -5.84 -6.37 -12.81
CA ILE A 189 -6.53 -5.09 -12.92
C ILE A 189 -7.97 -5.26 -12.47
N ARG A 190 -8.38 -4.49 -11.46
CA ARG A 190 -9.79 -4.37 -11.04
C ARG A 190 -10.36 -3.03 -11.49
N ARG A 191 -11.50 -3.09 -12.18
CA ARG A 191 -12.28 -1.95 -12.67
C ARG A 191 -13.71 -2.05 -12.15
N PRO A 192 -14.44 -0.93 -12.06
CA PRO A 192 -14.40 0.04 -10.97
C PRO A 192 -14.79 -0.56 -9.61
N VAL A 193 -14.07 -0.17 -8.56
CA VAL A 193 -14.21 -0.78 -7.21
C VAL A 193 -15.18 0.00 -6.31
N TYR A 194 -15.51 1.27 -6.62
CA TYR A 194 -16.41 2.12 -5.82
C TYR A 194 -17.18 3.13 -6.68
N LEU A 195 -18.03 3.93 -6.02
CA LEU A 195 -18.77 5.08 -6.59
C LEU A 195 -17.85 6.06 -7.37
N PHE A 196 -16.56 6.09 -7.04
CA PHE A 196 -15.54 6.98 -7.62
C PHE A 196 -14.86 6.47 -8.91
N ARG A 197 -15.19 5.26 -9.38
CA ARG A 197 -14.76 4.69 -10.67
C ARG A 197 -13.24 4.62 -10.92
N TYR A 198 -12.44 4.47 -9.87
CA TYR A 198 -11.00 4.29 -10.01
C TYR A 198 -10.63 2.87 -10.42
N THR A 199 -9.62 2.74 -11.30
CA THR A 199 -8.96 1.47 -11.58
C THR A 199 -7.92 1.20 -10.50
N ILE A 200 -7.95 -0.01 -9.97
CA ILE A 200 -6.91 -0.53 -9.09
C ILE A 200 -6.08 -1.54 -9.86
N GLN A 201 -4.76 -1.40 -9.75
CA GLN A 201 -3.82 -2.40 -10.18
C GLN A 201 -3.19 -3.07 -8.97
N ALA A 202 -3.17 -4.39 -9.00
CA ALA A 202 -2.45 -5.20 -8.05
C ALA A 202 -1.39 -6.02 -8.79
N LEU A 203 -0.19 -6.07 -8.24
CA LEU A 203 0.94 -6.80 -8.81
C LEU A 203 1.53 -7.75 -7.77
N ILE A 204 2.02 -8.90 -8.23
CA ILE A 204 2.85 -9.80 -7.44
C ILE A 204 4.21 -9.90 -8.12
N GLY A 205 5.22 -9.31 -7.50
CA GLY A 205 6.62 -9.38 -7.92
C GLY A 205 7.31 -10.58 -7.29
N ARG A 206 7.98 -11.41 -8.09
CA ARG A 206 8.76 -12.58 -7.66
C ARG A 206 10.14 -12.58 -8.31
N ASN A 207 11.03 -13.42 -7.77
CA ASN A 207 12.42 -13.52 -8.20
C ASN A 207 13.09 -12.14 -8.14
N PRO A 208 13.37 -11.64 -6.92
CA PRO A 208 13.99 -10.34 -6.74
C PRO A 208 15.33 -10.29 -7.50
N ARG A 209 15.49 -9.30 -8.39
CA ARG A 209 16.71 -9.17 -9.18
C ARG A 209 17.90 -8.89 -8.26
N GLN A 210 19.05 -9.47 -8.52
CA GLN A 210 20.30 -9.06 -7.87
C GLN A 210 21.05 -8.12 -8.82
N TRP A 211 21.46 -6.97 -8.29
CA TRP A 211 22.24 -5.94 -8.99
C TRP A 211 23.49 -5.70 -8.16
#